data_AF-A0A7I8EK41-F1
#
_entry.id   AF-A0A7I8EK41-F1
#
_cell.length_a   1.000
_cell.length_b   1.000
_cell.length_c   1.000
_cell.angle_alpha   90.00
_cell.angle_beta   90.00
_cell.angle_gamma   90.00
#
_symmetry.space_group_name_H-M   'P 1'
#
loop_
_entity.id
_entity.type
_entity.pdbx_description
1 polymer ?
#
loop_
_entity_poly.entity_id
_entity_poly.type
_entity_poly.pdbx_seq_one_letter_code
_entity_poly.pdbx_strand_id
1 'polypeptide(L)'
;MANTKQSPAARREQERRQRQRTTQGRSGQGRSGQGRSAPKKGPSSNKGWWWFVGIMIVVVIGVIGLFVVLSNQQTQQAQQGYGMAYKTVTTIPADSFSRVNTGSITTNPMVHLTGTPVLKGPDGKPEVLFVGAEYCPYCAAQRYVILSALSRFGTFSNVTAITSSESSLPTFSLHNSTFKSNYIDFVAKETVDNNNQPLDTLSSQETAIVQKYDNAPYFPNSNPGSIPFMSIANQYISSGAFYDNTLLSGNSYADIANQLNNTNSALAQGVLGGANYLTASICSATNNQPSTVCNASSIQTLEQTIQKAGVQGQATNGSALAMLSTNADKPRHS
;
A
#
# COMPACT_ATOMS: atom_id res chain seq x y z
N MET A 1 14.86 45.30 15.70
CA MET A 1 14.52 44.92 17.09
C MET A 1 15.00 43.49 17.29
N ALA A 2 16.11 43.32 18.02
CA ALA A 2 16.75 42.02 18.26
C ALA A 2 16.17 41.37 19.52
N ASN A 3 15.87 40.08 19.47
CA ASN A 3 15.29 39.31 20.58
C ASN A 3 16.36 38.35 21.14
N THR A 4 16.85 38.62 22.34
CA THR A 4 17.94 37.88 22.99
C THR A 4 17.40 36.61 23.65
N LYS A 5 17.82 35.43 23.16
CA LYS A 5 17.50 34.13 23.77
C LYS A 5 18.37 33.88 25.02
N GLN A 6 17.74 33.54 26.14
CA GLN A 6 18.42 33.13 27.38
C GLN A 6 19.13 31.77 27.24
N SER A 7 20.29 31.65 27.91
CA SER A 7 21.17 30.48 27.86
C SER A 7 20.66 29.29 28.71
N PRO A 8 20.85 28.03 28.27
CA PRO A 8 20.42 26.81 28.97
C PRO A 8 20.94 26.62 30.40
N ALA A 9 21.99 27.34 30.79
CA ALA A 9 22.56 27.28 32.14
C ALA A 9 21.64 27.93 33.20
N ALA A 10 20.92 29.00 32.83
CA ALA A 10 20.04 29.74 33.75
C ALA A 10 18.78 28.93 34.15
N ARG A 11 18.31 28.03 33.27
CA ARG A 11 17.14 27.16 33.54
C ARG A 11 17.42 26.07 34.58
N ARG A 12 18.63 25.49 34.57
CA ARG A 12 18.98 24.39 35.50
C ARG A 12 19.17 24.88 36.94
N GLU A 13 19.51 26.15 37.12
CA GLU A 13 19.71 26.74 38.45
C GLU A 13 18.38 27.09 39.14
N GLN A 14 17.33 27.41 38.37
CA GLN A 14 15.98 27.59 38.90
C GLN A 14 15.35 26.28 39.40
N GLU A 15 15.55 25.16 38.69
CA GLU A 15 15.04 23.84 39.11
C GLU A 15 15.69 23.33 40.41
N ARG A 16 16.99 23.62 40.64
CA ARG A 16 17.67 23.25 41.90
C ARG A 16 17.13 24.04 43.10
N ARG A 17 16.79 25.32 42.93
CA ARG A 17 16.24 26.16 44.01
C ARG A 17 14.81 25.75 44.41
N GLN A 18 14.02 25.23 43.48
CA GLN A 18 12.68 24.71 43.79
C GLN A 18 12.71 23.40 44.57
N ARG A 19 13.64 22.49 44.27
CA ARG A 19 13.78 21.21 44.99
C ARG A 19 14.27 21.35 46.44
N GLN A 20 15.01 22.42 46.77
CA GLN A 20 15.48 22.66 48.14
C GLN A 20 14.40 23.22 49.07
N ARG A 21 13.33 23.84 48.55
CA ARG A 21 12.24 24.38 49.38
C ARG A 21 11.26 23.32 49.88
N THR A 22 11.17 22.16 49.21
CA THR A 22 10.16 21.14 49.54
C THR A 22 10.58 20.21 50.69
N THR A 23 11.85 20.23 51.10
CA THR A 23 12.41 19.31 52.11
C THR A 23 12.54 19.92 53.52
N GLN A 24 12.11 21.16 53.73
CA GLN A 24 12.37 21.92 54.96
C GLN A 24 11.11 22.19 55.80
N GLY A 25 10.21 21.19 55.89
CA GLY A 25 8.89 21.34 56.52
C GLY A 25 8.44 20.18 57.39
N ARG A 26 9.27 19.68 58.32
CA ARG A 26 8.86 19.18 59.65
C ARG A 26 10.03 18.51 60.39
N SER A 27 10.63 19.24 61.32
CA SER A 27 11.41 18.69 62.41
C SER A 27 11.13 19.49 63.68
N GLY A 28 10.83 18.79 64.77
CA GLY A 28 10.80 19.29 66.14
C GLY A 28 9.38 19.49 66.72
N GLN A 29 9.07 19.20 67.98
CA GLN A 29 9.85 18.69 69.12
C GLN A 29 8.85 18.54 70.30
N GLY A 30 9.12 17.68 71.27
CA GLY A 30 8.67 17.91 72.66
C GLY A 30 7.78 16.85 73.33
N ARG A 31 8.37 16.15 74.30
CA ARG A 31 7.77 15.21 75.27
C ARG A 31 6.93 15.93 76.34
N SER A 32 5.87 15.30 76.83
CA SER A 32 5.72 14.79 78.23
C SER A 32 4.25 14.72 78.70
N GLY A 33 3.91 13.67 79.46
CA GLY A 33 2.92 13.74 80.53
C GLY A 33 1.52 13.11 80.33
N GLN A 34 1.38 11.87 80.82
CA GLN A 34 0.21 11.30 81.54
C GLN A 34 -1.16 11.11 80.85
N GLY A 35 -1.71 9.90 81.04
CA GLY A 35 -3.14 9.74 81.33
C GLY A 35 -3.92 8.79 80.41
N ARG A 36 -4.03 7.53 80.85
CA ARG A 36 -5.21 6.64 80.75
C ARG A 36 -6.09 6.72 79.49
N SER A 37 -6.14 5.60 78.76
CA SER A 37 -7.36 4.78 78.47
C SER A 37 -7.17 4.06 77.14
N ALA A 38 -7.08 2.73 77.18
CA ALA A 38 -7.09 1.89 76.00
C ALA A 38 -8.50 1.86 75.38
N PRO A 39 -8.70 2.15 74.08
CA PRO A 39 -9.85 1.64 73.37
C PRO A 39 -9.51 0.24 72.86
N LYS A 40 -10.24 -0.76 73.36
CA LYS A 40 -10.21 -2.14 72.90
C LYS A 40 -10.42 -2.16 71.38
N LYS A 41 -9.45 -2.73 70.64
CA LYS A 41 -9.66 -3.17 69.25
C LYS A 41 -10.67 -4.31 69.27
N GLY A 42 -11.93 -4.02 68.93
CA GLY A 42 -12.86 -5.03 68.46
C GLY A 42 -12.57 -5.34 67.00
N PRO A 43 -12.52 -6.61 66.57
CA PRO A 43 -12.47 -6.93 65.15
C PRO A 43 -13.85 -6.62 64.58
N SER A 44 -14.03 -5.46 63.92
CA SER A 44 -15.22 -5.26 63.10
C SER A 44 -15.06 -6.14 61.87
N SER A 45 -15.78 -7.26 61.88
CA SER A 45 -15.94 -8.14 60.73
C SER A 45 -16.66 -7.36 59.63
N ASN A 46 -15.91 -6.64 58.80
CA ASN A 46 -16.46 -5.86 57.69
C ASN A 46 -16.76 -6.78 56.50
N LYS A 47 -17.71 -7.71 56.70
CA LYS A 47 -18.24 -8.62 55.67
C LYS A 47 -18.90 -7.88 54.50
N GLY A 48 -19.19 -6.59 54.64
CA GLY A 48 -19.72 -5.74 53.58
C GLY A 48 -18.68 -5.35 52.51
N TRP A 49 -17.40 -5.19 52.87
CA TRP A 49 -16.37 -4.73 51.92
C TRP A 49 -16.05 -5.78 50.85
N TRP A 50 -16.03 -7.06 51.23
CA TRP A 50 -15.84 -8.18 50.31
C TRP A 50 -16.96 -8.30 49.28
N TRP A 51 -18.17 -7.86 49.63
CA TRP A 51 -19.33 -7.87 48.73
C TRP A 51 -19.19 -6.81 47.61
N PHE A 52 -18.72 -5.61 47.95
CA PHE A 52 -18.45 -4.56 46.96
C PHE A 52 -17.29 -4.91 46.02
N VAL A 53 -16.22 -5.54 46.54
CA VAL A 53 -15.10 -6.03 45.72
C VAL A 53 -15.56 -7.14 44.77
N GLY A 54 -16.39 -8.07 45.25
CA GLY A 54 -16.97 -9.12 44.40
C GLY A 54 -17.82 -8.56 43.26
N ILE A 55 -18.70 -7.58 43.55
CA ILE A 55 -19.53 -6.93 42.52
C ILE A 55 -18.67 -6.19 41.49
N MET A 56 -17.67 -5.42 41.93
CA MET A 56 -16.79 -4.67 41.02
C MET A 56 -16.02 -5.60 40.08
N ILE A 57 -15.52 -6.73 40.56
CA ILE A 57 -14.84 -7.72 39.72
C ILE A 57 -15.80 -8.29 38.66
N VAL A 58 -17.03 -8.63 39.03
CA VAL A 58 -18.04 -9.15 38.09
C VAL A 58 -18.40 -8.11 37.04
N VAL A 59 -18.58 -6.84 37.43
CA VAL A 59 -18.86 -5.75 36.49
C VAL A 59 -17.68 -5.53 35.53
N VAL A 60 -16.45 -5.51 36.03
CA VAL A 60 -15.26 -5.33 35.19
C VAL A 60 -15.11 -6.50 34.20
N ILE A 61 -15.30 -7.74 34.64
CA ILE A 61 -15.27 -8.92 33.75
C ILE A 61 -16.40 -8.84 32.73
N GLY A 62 -17.60 -8.41 33.13
CA GLY A 62 -18.73 -8.20 32.22
C GLY A 62 -18.46 -7.14 31.15
N VAL A 63 -17.84 -6.01 31.54
CA VAL A 63 -17.44 -4.93 30.61
C VAL A 63 -16.32 -5.38 29.68
N ILE A 64 -15.30 -6.06 30.19
CA ILE A 64 -14.22 -6.62 29.36
C ILE A 64 -14.78 -7.66 28.40
N GLY A 65 -15.65 -8.57 28.87
CA GLY A 65 -16.31 -9.57 28.03
C GLY A 65 -17.17 -8.93 26.95
N LEU A 66 -17.95 -7.89 27.29
CA LEU A 66 -18.74 -7.13 26.33
C LEU A 66 -17.85 -6.42 25.30
N PHE A 67 -16.75 -5.79 25.73
CA PHE A 67 -15.83 -5.10 24.84
C PHE A 67 -15.09 -6.08 23.92
N VAL A 68 -14.69 -7.25 24.43
CA VAL A 68 -14.09 -8.33 23.62
C VAL A 68 -15.10 -8.88 22.60
N VAL A 69 -16.36 -9.10 22.99
CA VAL A 69 -17.40 -9.57 22.07
C VAL A 69 -17.72 -8.53 21.00
N LEU A 70 -17.88 -7.26 21.38
CA LEU A 70 -18.13 -6.16 20.44
C LEU A 70 -16.94 -5.95 19.51
N SER A 71 -15.71 -5.99 20.03
CA SER A 71 -14.49 -5.89 19.23
C SER A 71 -14.36 -7.06 18.25
N ASN A 72 -14.67 -8.29 18.69
CA ASN A 72 -14.60 -9.47 17.83
C ASN A 72 -15.71 -9.48 16.77
N GLN A 73 -16.91 -8.97 17.10
CA GLN A 73 -17.99 -8.76 16.12
C GLN A 73 -17.62 -7.70 15.07
N GLN A 74 -16.94 -6.63 15.48
CA GLN A 74 -16.49 -5.57 14.57
C GLN A 74 -15.37 -6.05 13.63
N THR A 75 -14.46 -6.91 14.10
CA THR A 75 -13.46 -7.57 13.24
C THR A 75 -14.11 -8.56 12.26
N GLN A 76 -15.11 -9.33 12.70
CA GLN A 76 -15.86 -10.21 11.81
C GLN A 76 -16.70 -9.45 10.78
N GLN A 77 -17.23 -8.27 11.11
CA GLN A 77 -17.88 -7.37 10.17
C GLN A 77 -16.89 -6.73 9.18
N ALA A 78 -15.68 -6.37 9.63
CA ALA A 78 -14.65 -5.80 8.76
C ALA A 78 -14.15 -6.80 7.69
N GLN A 79 -14.19 -8.11 7.98
CA GLN A 79 -13.92 -9.18 7.02
C GLN A 79 -15.19 -9.75 6.35
N GLN A 80 -16.38 -9.27 6.76
CA GLN A 80 -17.65 -9.70 6.19
C GLN A 80 -17.70 -9.32 4.70
N GLY A 81 -17.98 -10.30 3.86
CA GLY A 81 -18.00 -10.12 2.42
C GLY A 81 -16.63 -10.27 1.74
N TYR A 82 -15.54 -10.57 2.46
CA TYR A 82 -14.24 -10.87 1.83
C TYR A 82 -14.38 -11.90 0.70
N GLY A 83 -15.04 -13.03 0.94
CA GLY A 83 -15.23 -14.07 -0.07
C GLY A 83 -16.04 -13.58 -1.28
N MET A 84 -16.99 -12.66 -1.06
CA MET A 84 -17.76 -12.02 -2.13
C MET A 84 -16.88 -11.06 -2.94
N ALA A 85 -16.14 -10.17 -2.29
CA ALA A 85 -15.24 -9.22 -2.94
C ALA A 85 -14.12 -9.93 -3.70
N TYR A 86 -13.49 -10.94 -3.10
CA TYR A 86 -12.45 -11.74 -3.74
C TYR A 86 -12.99 -12.46 -4.97
N LYS A 87 -14.17 -13.09 -4.86
CA LYS A 87 -14.83 -13.70 -6.02
C LYS A 87 -15.13 -12.65 -7.08
N THR A 88 -15.78 -11.54 -6.72
CA THR A 88 -16.13 -10.48 -7.66
C THR A 88 -14.92 -9.93 -8.39
N VAL A 89 -13.84 -9.56 -7.67
CA VAL A 89 -12.65 -8.95 -8.28
C VAL A 89 -11.90 -9.93 -9.19
N THR A 90 -11.98 -11.24 -8.93
CA THR A 90 -11.29 -12.27 -9.74
C THR A 90 -12.16 -12.88 -10.84
N THR A 91 -13.47 -12.62 -10.85
CA THR A 91 -14.40 -13.16 -11.86
C THR A 91 -15.18 -12.07 -12.61
N ILE A 92 -14.59 -10.88 -12.77
CA ILE A 92 -15.19 -9.78 -13.53
C ILE A 92 -15.39 -10.22 -15.00
N PRO A 93 -16.61 -10.07 -15.58
CA PRO A 93 -16.85 -10.40 -16.98
C PRO A 93 -16.00 -9.57 -17.95
N ALA A 94 -15.55 -10.17 -19.05
CA ALA A 94 -14.71 -9.52 -20.06
C ALA A 94 -15.37 -8.25 -20.66
N ASP A 95 -16.69 -8.27 -20.82
CA ASP A 95 -17.46 -7.13 -21.33
C ASP A 95 -17.48 -5.93 -20.36
N SER A 96 -17.34 -6.15 -19.05
CA SER A 96 -17.19 -5.07 -18.08
C SER A 96 -15.87 -4.33 -18.27
N PHE A 97 -14.77 -5.04 -18.51
CA PHE A 97 -13.48 -4.41 -18.84
C PHE A 97 -13.56 -3.59 -20.14
N SER A 98 -14.21 -4.13 -21.18
CA SER A 98 -14.39 -3.41 -22.44
C SER A 98 -15.26 -2.17 -22.31
N ARG A 99 -16.34 -2.21 -21.50
CA ARG A 99 -17.19 -1.06 -21.22
C ARG A 99 -16.48 0.04 -20.44
N VAL A 100 -15.66 -0.33 -19.45
CA VAL A 100 -14.90 0.65 -18.67
C VAL A 100 -13.75 1.23 -19.48
N ASN A 101 -13.09 0.43 -20.33
CA ASN A 101 -11.94 0.86 -21.13
C ASN A 101 -10.84 1.49 -20.25
N THR A 102 -10.48 2.77 -20.43
CA THR A 102 -9.51 3.48 -19.57
C THR A 102 -10.08 3.82 -18.20
N GLY A 103 -11.40 3.78 -18.04
CA GLY A 103 -12.07 4.17 -16.82
C GLY A 103 -11.79 5.61 -16.40
N SER A 104 -11.54 5.82 -15.11
CA SER A 104 -11.16 7.13 -14.55
C SER A 104 -9.68 7.48 -14.73
N ILE A 105 -8.90 6.63 -15.41
CA ILE A 105 -7.46 6.81 -15.59
C ILE A 105 -7.21 7.81 -16.72
N THR A 106 -6.84 9.03 -16.36
CA THR A 106 -6.64 10.13 -17.32
C THR A 106 -5.20 10.26 -17.82
N THR A 107 -4.24 9.74 -17.07
CA THR A 107 -2.81 9.72 -17.41
C THR A 107 -2.32 8.28 -17.44
N ASN A 108 -1.55 7.92 -18.46
CA ASN A 108 -0.99 6.57 -18.56
C ASN A 108 -0.09 6.28 -17.34
N PRO A 109 -0.40 5.26 -16.51
CA PRO A 109 0.39 4.91 -15.33
C PRO A 109 1.66 4.09 -15.66
N MET A 110 1.82 3.65 -16.91
CA MET A 110 2.90 2.77 -17.34
C MET A 110 4.02 3.55 -18.04
N VAL A 111 5.27 3.30 -17.64
CA VAL A 111 6.47 3.75 -18.36
C VAL A 111 7.04 2.58 -19.15
N HIS A 112 7.26 2.78 -20.45
CA HIS A 112 7.86 1.79 -21.32
C HIS A 112 9.39 1.89 -21.30
N LEU A 113 10.04 0.75 -21.08
CA LEU A 113 11.50 0.59 -21.07
C LEU A 113 11.95 -0.02 -22.40
N THR A 114 12.89 0.64 -23.07
CA THR A 114 13.44 0.17 -24.35
C THR A 114 14.77 -0.55 -24.15
N GLY A 115 15.02 -1.57 -24.98
CA GLY A 115 16.29 -2.30 -25.00
C GLY A 115 16.62 -3.08 -23.73
N THR A 116 15.64 -3.33 -22.86
CA THR A 116 15.83 -4.07 -21.62
C THR A 116 15.67 -5.58 -21.85
N PRO A 117 16.48 -6.42 -21.19
CA PRO A 117 16.26 -7.85 -21.20
C PRO A 117 14.95 -8.19 -20.49
N VAL A 118 14.23 -9.16 -21.04
CA VAL A 118 12.99 -9.69 -20.45
C VAL A 118 13.30 -10.32 -19.10
N LEU A 119 12.70 -9.81 -18.04
CA LEU A 119 12.72 -10.44 -16.73
C LEU A 119 11.89 -11.71 -16.76
N LYS A 120 12.50 -12.81 -16.34
CA LYS A 120 11.88 -14.13 -16.24
C LYS A 120 11.71 -14.50 -14.78
N GLY A 121 10.54 -15.02 -14.44
CA GLY A 121 10.25 -15.50 -13.10
C GLY A 121 10.69 -16.95 -12.90
N PRO A 122 10.28 -17.56 -11.77
CA PRO A 122 10.74 -18.90 -11.37
C PRO A 122 10.46 -20.02 -12.36
N ASP A 123 9.39 -19.94 -13.17
CA ASP A 123 9.06 -20.95 -14.18
C ASP A 123 9.57 -20.58 -15.58
N GLY A 124 10.39 -19.52 -15.70
CA GLY A 124 10.95 -19.05 -16.97
C GLY A 124 9.98 -18.26 -17.85
N LYS A 125 8.81 -17.88 -17.32
CA LYS A 125 7.82 -17.03 -18.02
C LYS A 125 8.13 -15.55 -17.73
N PRO A 126 7.65 -14.61 -18.56
CA PRO A 126 7.76 -13.18 -18.23
C PRO A 126 7.25 -12.91 -16.81
N GLU A 127 8.07 -12.26 -15.99
CA GLU A 127 7.73 -11.96 -14.60
C GLU A 127 6.86 -10.71 -14.51
N VAL A 128 5.79 -10.76 -13.73
CA VAL A 128 5.07 -9.59 -13.23
C VAL A 128 5.45 -9.45 -11.75
N LEU A 129 6.34 -8.51 -11.46
CA LEU A 129 6.77 -8.19 -10.11
C LEU A 129 5.87 -7.11 -9.52
N PHE A 130 5.39 -7.33 -8.30
CA PHE A 130 4.77 -6.34 -7.44
C PHE A 130 5.55 -6.20 -6.14
N VAL A 131 5.86 -4.97 -5.74
CA VAL A 131 6.48 -4.65 -4.46
C VAL A 131 5.58 -3.67 -3.71
N GLY A 132 5.17 -4.05 -2.51
CA GLY A 132 4.28 -3.28 -1.66
C GLY A 132 4.51 -3.55 -0.18
N ALA A 133 3.57 -3.11 0.65
CA ALA A 133 3.49 -3.44 2.07
C ALA A 133 2.02 -3.43 2.52
N GLU A 134 1.66 -4.31 3.45
CA GLU A 134 0.27 -4.48 3.90
C GLU A 134 -0.32 -3.20 4.50
N TYR A 135 0.48 -2.42 5.21
CA TYR A 135 0.06 -1.16 5.86
C TYR A 135 -0.32 -0.05 4.86
N CYS A 136 0.21 -0.09 3.64
CA CYS A 136 0.24 1.01 2.69
C CYS A 136 -1.10 1.20 1.93
N PRO A 137 -1.71 2.39 1.94
CA PRO A 137 -3.04 2.62 1.38
C PRO A 137 -3.04 2.66 -0.16
N TYR A 138 -1.96 3.12 -0.78
CA TYR A 138 -1.79 3.02 -2.24
C TYR A 138 -1.66 1.55 -2.69
N CYS A 139 -0.95 0.75 -1.90
CA CYS A 139 -0.81 -0.68 -2.11
C CYS A 139 -2.18 -1.37 -1.97
N ALA A 140 -3.00 -0.95 -0.99
CA ALA A 140 -4.37 -1.43 -0.83
C ALA A 140 -5.20 -1.29 -2.10
N ALA A 141 -5.14 -0.13 -2.75
CA ALA A 141 -5.81 0.11 -4.02
C ALA A 141 -5.22 -0.75 -5.16
N GLN A 142 -3.90 -0.76 -5.29
CA GLN A 142 -3.24 -1.47 -6.40
C GLN A 142 -3.51 -2.98 -6.39
N ARG A 143 -3.70 -3.60 -5.22
CA ARG A 143 -4.04 -5.03 -5.13
C ARG A 143 -5.36 -5.39 -5.82
N TYR A 144 -6.36 -4.50 -5.81
CA TYR A 144 -7.61 -4.72 -6.57
C TYR A 144 -7.36 -4.71 -8.08
N VAL A 145 -6.48 -3.82 -8.57
CA VAL A 145 -6.06 -3.76 -9.98
C VAL A 145 -5.34 -5.05 -10.38
N ILE A 146 -4.40 -5.50 -9.55
CA ILE A 146 -3.64 -6.74 -9.77
C ILE A 146 -4.56 -7.95 -9.83
N LEU A 147 -5.41 -8.15 -8.83
CA LEU A 147 -6.34 -9.29 -8.80
C LEU A 147 -7.28 -9.27 -10.02
N SER A 148 -7.78 -8.10 -10.41
CA SER A 148 -8.66 -7.96 -11.58
C SER A 148 -7.95 -8.28 -12.89
N ALA A 149 -6.75 -7.74 -13.10
CA ALA A 149 -6.00 -7.94 -14.35
C ALA A 149 -5.49 -9.36 -14.48
N LEU A 150 -4.80 -9.88 -13.46
CA LEU A 150 -4.10 -11.16 -13.53
C LEU A 150 -5.05 -12.36 -13.55
N SER A 151 -6.27 -12.23 -13.01
CA SER A 151 -7.29 -13.28 -13.12
C SER A 151 -7.74 -13.55 -14.57
N ARG A 152 -7.38 -12.67 -15.51
CA ARG A 152 -7.57 -12.89 -16.95
C ARG A 152 -6.52 -13.84 -17.54
N PHE A 153 -5.39 -14.02 -16.86
CA PHE A 153 -4.22 -14.80 -17.32
C PHE A 153 -4.00 -16.06 -16.49
N GLY A 154 -4.70 -16.24 -15.37
CA GLY A 154 -4.43 -17.33 -14.45
C GLY A 154 -5.37 -17.33 -13.25
N THR A 155 -4.95 -18.04 -12.20
CA THR A 155 -5.77 -18.22 -11.00
C THR A 155 -4.95 -18.01 -9.75
N PHE A 156 -5.49 -17.20 -8.83
CA PHE A 156 -4.94 -16.97 -7.50
C PHE A 156 -5.41 -18.02 -6.50
N SER A 157 -4.57 -18.30 -5.50
CA SER A 157 -4.94 -19.08 -4.31
C SER A 157 -4.20 -18.50 -3.09
N ASN A 158 -4.72 -18.75 -1.89
CA ASN A 158 -4.17 -18.26 -0.62
C ASN A 158 -4.08 -16.73 -0.50
N VAL A 159 -4.92 -15.99 -1.21
CA VAL A 159 -5.08 -14.54 -1.02
C VAL A 159 -5.90 -14.30 0.23
N THR A 160 -5.42 -13.55 1.22
CA THR A 160 -6.13 -13.35 2.50
C THR A 160 -6.72 -11.95 2.62
N ALA A 161 -7.73 -11.77 3.48
CA ALA A 161 -8.24 -10.45 3.82
C ALA A 161 -7.36 -9.75 4.85
N ILE A 162 -7.04 -8.49 4.60
CA ILE A 162 -6.41 -7.57 5.56
C ILE A 162 -7.15 -6.22 5.54
N THR A 163 -6.74 -5.35 6.46
CA THR A 163 -7.11 -3.94 6.45
C THR A 163 -5.82 -3.14 6.56
N SER A 164 -5.49 -2.35 5.53
CA SER A 164 -4.26 -1.55 5.52
C SER A 164 -4.27 -0.51 6.63
N SER A 165 -3.30 -0.58 7.54
CA SER A 165 -3.35 0.11 8.83
C SER A 165 -3.22 1.64 8.76
N GLU A 166 -2.53 2.22 7.77
CA GLU A 166 -2.36 3.69 7.67
C GLU A 166 -3.66 4.44 7.37
N SER A 167 -4.63 3.81 6.69
CA SER A 167 -5.90 4.45 6.32
C SER A 167 -7.13 3.56 6.54
N SER A 168 -6.96 2.44 7.25
CA SER A 168 -8.02 1.47 7.57
C SER A 168 -8.82 1.02 6.33
N LEU A 169 -8.13 0.72 5.22
CA LEU A 169 -8.76 0.33 3.96
C LEU A 169 -8.86 -1.20 3.85
N PRO A 170 -10.05 -1.78 3.64
CA PRO A 170 -10.17 -3.21 3.38
C PRO A 170 -9.49 -3.55 2.05
N THR A 171 -8.62 -4.56 2.07
CA THR A 171 -7.88 -5.02 0.89
C THR A 171 -7.30 -6.41 1.11
N PHE A 172 -6.73 -6.98 0.08
CA PHE A 172 -6.16 -8.31 0.15
C PHE A 172 -4.69 -8.26 0.59
N SER A 173 -4.17 -9.33 1.16
CA SER A 173 -2.73 -9.56 1.20
C SER A 173 -2.34 -10.47 0.06
N LEU A 174 -1.25 -10.12 -0.63
CA LEU A 174 -0.62 -10.97 -1.63
C LEU A 174 0.55 -11.77 -1.04
N HIS A 175 0.90 -11.53 0.23
CA HIS A 175 1.88 -12.33 0.97
C HIS A 175 1.42 -13.80 1.04
N ASN A 176 2.32 -14.74 0.77
CA ASN A 176 2.05 -16.18 0.68
C ASN A 176 0.96 -16.59 -0.34
N SER A 177 0.46 -15.66 -1.16
CA SER A 177 -0.44 -15.99 -2.25
C SER A 177 0.32 -16.76 -3.34
N THR A 178 -0.39 -17.63 -4.05
CA THR A 178 0.15 -18.34 -5.21
C THR A 178 -0.65 -17.97 -6.45
N PHE A 179 0.02 -17.85 -7.59
CA PHE A 179 -0.62 -17.58 -8.87
C PHE A 179 -0.18 -18.62 -9.90
N LYS A 180 -1.17 -19.28 -10.54
CA LYS A 180 -0.91 -20.26 -11.60
C LYS A 180 -1.31 -19.68 -12.95
N SER A 181 -0.37 -19.67 -13.89
CA SER A 181 -0.59 -19.20 -15.26
C SER A 181 0.32 -19.92 -16.25
N ASN A 182 -0.18 -20.07 -17.48
CA ASN A 182 0.57 -20.55 -18.62
C ASN A 182 1.38 -19.43 -19.33
N TYR A 183 1.17 -18.16 -18.94
CA TYR A 183 1.63 -17.00 -19.71
C TYR A 183 2.68 -16.17 -18.98
N ILE A 184 2.52 -16.00 -17.68
CA ILE A 184 3.37 -15.16 -16.83
C ILE A 184 3.69 -15.85 -15.51
N ASP A 185 4.76 -15.39 -14.87
CA ASP A 185 5.02 -15.68 -13.47
C ASP A 185 4.70 -14.44 -12.66
N PHE A 186 3.84 -14.54 -11.66
CA PHE A 186 3.53 -13.42 -10.78
C PHE A 186 4.32 -13.55 -9.48
N VAL A 187 5.12 -12.54 -9.17
CA VAL A 187 5.92 -12.45 -7.95
C VAL A 187 5.44 -11.25 -7.15
N ALA A 188 4.74 -11.52 -6.04
CA ALA A 188 4.34 -10.50 -5.09
C ALA A 188 5.31 -10.43 -3.92
N LYS A 189 5.71 -9.21 -3.55
CA LYS A 189 6.55 -8.91 -2.40
C LYS A 189 5.84 -7.91 -1.51
N GLU A 190 5.16 -8.40 -0.48
CA GLU A 190 4.70 -7.57 0.63
C GLU A 190 5.83 -7.46 1.63
N THR A 191 6.53 -6.33 1.65
CA THR A 191 7.80 -6.19 2.39
C THR A 191 7.60 -6.02 3.89
N VAL A 192 6.44 -5.50 4.31
CA VAL A 192 6.12 -5.17 5.70
C VAL A 192 4.63 -5.41 5.98
N ASP A 193 4.30 -5.94 7.15
CA ASP A 193 2.92 -6.19 7.59
C ASP A 193 2.24 -4.93 8.20
N ASN A 194 0.98 -5.07 8.63
CA ASN A 194 0.24 -4.00 9.31
C ASN A 194 0.79 -3.59 10.69
N ASN A 195 1.68 -4.41 11.27
CA ASN A 195 2.35 -4.22 12.56
C ASN A 195 3.80 -3.71 12.39
N ASN A 196 4.17 -3.27 11.18
CA ASN A 196 5.51 -2.82 10.82
C ASN A 196 6.60 -3.88 11.01
N GLN A 197 6.26 -5.16 10.91
CA GLN A 197 7.21 -6.27 10.89
C GLN A 197 7.59 -6.62 9.44
N PRO A 198 8.87 -6.94 9.17
CA PRO A 198 9.27 -7.43 7.85
C PRO A 198 8.52 -8.71 7.46
N LEU A 199 8.13 -8.81 6.20
CA LEU A 199 7.44 -9.97 5.61
C LEU A 199 8.30 -10.61 4.52
N ASP A 200 8.19 -10.11 3.28
CA ASP A 200 8.92 -10.65 2.13
C ASP A 200 10.25 -9.91 1.90
N THR A 201 11.28 -10.68 1.54
CA THR A 201 12.54 -10.13 1.04
C THR A 201 12.61 -10.19 -0.48
N LEU A 202 13.06 -9.10 -1.09
CA LEU A 202 13.35 -9.08 -2.53
C LEU A 202 14.61 -9.90 -2.83
N SER A 203 14.63 -10.56 -3.99
CA SER A 203 15.87 -11.13 -4.53
C SER A 203 16.85 -10.02 -4.94
N SER A 204 18.11 -10.37 -5.19
CA SER A 204 19.10 -9.39 -5.66
C SER A 204 18.73 -8.78 -7.02
N GLN A 205 18.09 -9.57 -7.90
CA GLN A 205 17.64 -9.11 -9.21
C GLN A 205 16.44 -8.15 -9.10
N GLU A 206 15.44 -8.50 -8.28
CA GLU A 206 14.30 -7.62 -7.99
C GLU A 206 14.77 -6.31 -7.34
N THR A 207 15.68 -6.40 -6.37
CA THR A 207 16.29 -5.23 -5.71
C THR A 207 16.98 -4.31 -6.72
N ALA A 208 17.75 -4.88 -7.66
CA ALA A 208 18.41 -4.11 -8.71
C ALA A 208 17.40 -3.42 -9.64
N ILE A 209 16.28 -4.05 -9.95
CA ILE A 209 15.19 -3.45 -10.74
C ILE A 209 14.56 -2.29 -9.98
N VAL A 210 14.15 -2.49 -8.72
CA VAL A 210 13.54 -1.42 -7.91
C VAL A 210 14.49 -0.24 -7.77
N GLN A 211 15.75 -0.47 -7.38
CA GLN A 211 16.73 0.61 -7.20
C GLN A 211 17.01 1.38 -8.48
N LYS A 212 16.97 0.71 -9.64
CA LYS A 212 17.23 1.34 -10.94
C LYS A 212 16.04 2.15 -11.43
N TYR A 213 14.83 1.63 -11.26
CA TYR A 213 13.65 2.12 -11.97
C TYR A 213 12.66 2.89 -11.09
N ASP A 214 12.59 2.61 -9.80
CA ASP A 214 11.73 3.36 -8.88
C ASP A 214 12.41 4.64 -8.39
N ASN A 215 12.86 5.46 -9.34
CA ASN A 215 13.57 6.71 -9.11
C ASN A 215 13.56 7.57 -10.41
N ALA A 216 14.12 8.77 -10.35
CA ALA A 216 14.44 9.57 -11.54
C ALA A 216 15.36 8.79 -12.52
N PRO A 217 15.21 8.98 -13.84
CA PRO A 217 14.28 9.89 -14.51
C PRO A 217 12.87 9.31 -14.72
N TYR A 218 12.61 8.06 -14.30
CA TYR A 218 11.35 7.37 -14.54
C TYR A 218 10.20 7.93 -13.69
N PHE A 219 10.48 8.22 -12.41
CA PHE A 219 9.53 8.83 -11.47
C PHE A 219 10.17 10.04 -10.77
N PRO A 220 10.38 11.17 -11.49
CA PRO A 220 11.14 12.31 -10.98
C PRO A 220 10.49 13.04 -9.80
N ASN A 221 9.18 12.84 -9.60
CA ASN A 221 8.41 13.44 -8.51
C ASN A 221 8.13 12.45 -7.36
N SER A 222 8.71 11.25 -7.40
CA SER A 222 8.57 10.22 -6.38
C SER A 222 9.85 10.09 -5.57
N ASN A 223 9.72 9.73 -4.29
CA ASN A 223 10.88 9.36 -3.49
C ASN A 223 11.42 7.99 -3.96
N PRO A 224 12.74 7.77 -3.99
CA PRO A 224 13.30 6.46 -4.31
C PRO A 224 12.75 5.38 -3.37
N GLY A 225 12.26 4.26 -3.92
CA GLY A 225 11.67 3.17 -3.11
C GLY A 225 10.23 3.41 -2.68
N SER A 226 9.47 4.22 -3.42
CA SER A 226 8.05 4.42 -3.21
C SER A 226 7.26 3.14 -3.51
N ILE A 227 6.20 2.89 -2.74
CA ILE A 227 5.33 1.73 -2.92
C ILE A 227 3.88 2.15 -3.19
N PRO A 228 3.13 1.40 -4.00
CA PRO A 228 3.53 0.16 -4.67
C PRO A 228 4.40 0.42 -5.91
N PHE A 229 5.35 -0.48 -6.18
CA PHE A 229 6.12 -0.52 -7.43
C PHE A 229 5.75 -1.79 -8.20
N MET A 230 5.69 -1.70 -9.54
CA MET A 230 5.52 -2.86 -10.40
C MET A 230 6.52 -2.86 -11.55
N SER A 231 6.95 -4.06 -11.95
CA SER A 231 7.71 -4.31 -13.17
C SER A 231 7.07 -5.46 -13.94
N ILE A 232 6.74 -5.23 -15.21
CA ILE A 232 6.16 -6.21 -16.12
C ILE A 232 7.25 -6.57 -17.11
N ALA A 233 7.80 -7.77 -16.95
CA ALA A 233 8.86 -8.35 -17.75
C ALA A 233 10.11 -7.47 -17.87
N ASN A 234 10.31 -6.50 -16.96
CA ASN A 234 11.32 -5.45 -17.08
C ASN A 234 11.23 -4.65 -18.40
N GLN A 235 10.03 -4.60 -18.98
CA GLN A 235 9.70 -3.83 -20.18
C GLN A 235 8.73 -2.69 -19.88
N TYR A 236 7.91 -2.84 -18.86
CA TYR A 236 7.06 -1.77 -18.35
C TYR A 236 7.21 -1.66 -16.84
N ILE A 237 7.16 -0.44 -16.33
CA ILE A 237 7.20 -0.16 -14.89
C ILE A 237 6.11 0.83 -14.51
N SER A 238 5.70 0.79 -13.24
CA SER A 238 4.79 1.77 -12.65
C SER A 238 5.10 1.96 -11.18
N SER A 239 4.85 3.16 -10.65
CA SER A 239 4.99 3.49 -9.24
C SER A 239 3.72 4.22 -8.77
N GLY A 240 3.22 3.87 -7.58
CA GLY A 240 1.95 4.35 -7.04
C GLY A 240 0.73 3.52 -7.45
N ALA A 241 -0.40 3.81 -6.81
CA ALA A 241 -1.69 3.20 -7.17
C ALA A 241 -2.24 3.80 -8.48
N PHE A 242 -2.91 2.99 -9.29
CA PHE A 242 -3.44 3.47 -10.56
C PHE A 242 -4.67 4.36 -10.39
N TYR A 243 -5.37 4.25 -9.26
CA TYR A 243 -6.55 5.05 -8.95
C TYR A 243 -6.51 5.57 -7.52
N ASP A 244 -7.42 6.50 -7.20
CA ASP A 244 -7.54 7.10 -5.88
C ASP A 244 -7.95 6.06 -4.81
N ASN A 245 -7.05 5.81 -3.85
CA ASN A 245 -7.28 4.85 -2.77
C ASN A 245 -8.41 5.26 -1.82
N THR A 246 -8.77 6.56 -1.78
CA THR A 246 -9.86 7.05 -0.92
C THR A 246 -11.22 6.48 -1.30
N LEU A 247 -11.36 5.95 -2.53
CA LEU A 247 -12.56 5.21 -2.97
C LEU A 247 -12.80 3.91 -2.19
N LEU A 248 -11.80 3.39 -1.47
CA LEU A 248 -11.96 2.25 -0.56
C LEU A 248 -12.40 2.68 0.86
N SER A 249 -12.23 3.96 1.21
CA SER A 249 -12.47 4.45 2.57
C SER A 249 -13.94 4.31 2.97
N GLY A 250 -14.18 3.84 4.19
CA GLY A 250 -15.53 3.66 4.74
C GLY A 250 -16.37 2.56 4.11
N ASN A 251 -15.83 1.79 3.14
CA ASN A 251 -16.54 0.69 2.52
C ASN A 251 -16.25 -0.64 3.25
N SER A 252 -17.22 -1.56 3.26
CA SER A 252 -16.96 -2.97 3.54
C SER A 252 -16.50 -3.71 2.28
N TYR A 253 -16.00 -4.94 2.42
CA TYR A 253 -15.76 -5.80 1.26
C TYR A 253 -17.03 -6.02 0.42
N ALA A 254 -18.20 -6.16 1.06
CA ALA A 254 -19.46 -6.32 0.34
C ALA A 254 -19.82 -5.07 -0.49
N ASP A 255 -19.60 -3.87 0.05
CA ASP A 255 -19.83 -2.61 -0.68
C ASP A 255 -18.89 -2.49 -1.87
N ILE A 256 -17.62 -2.86 -1.68
CA ILE A 256 -16.63 -2.91 -2.75
C ILE A 256 -17.05 -3.89 -3.84
N ALA A 257 -17.49 -5.09 -3.48
CA ALA A 257 -17.97 -6.09 -4.44
C ALA A 257 -19.17 -5.55 -5.25
N ASN A 258 -20.12 -4.91 -4.59
CA ASN A 258 -21.29 -4.31 -5.25
C ASN A 258 -20.89 -3.19 -6.21
N GLN A 259 -19.95 -2.33 -5.81
CA GLN A 259 -19.44 -1.27 -6.66
C GLN A 259 -18.68 -1.81 -7.87
N LEU A 260 -17.84 -2.84 -7.72
CA LEU A 260 -17.13 -3.47 -8.82
C LEU A 260 -18.06 -4.10 -9.87
N ASN A 261 -19.22 -4.61 -9.45
CA ASN A 261 -20.25 -5.13 -10.36
C ASN A 261 -20.98 -4.02 -11.15
N ASN A 262 -20.94 -2.78 -10.67
CA ASN A 262 -21.51 -1.63 -11.37
C ASN A 262 -20.41 -0.89 -12.14
N THR A 263 -20.33 -1.11 -13.46
CA THR A 263 -19.29 -0.49 -14.30
C THR A 263 -19.30 1.03 -14.29
N ASN A 264 -20.37 1.69 -13.82
CA ASN A 264 -20.44 3.15 -13.73
C ASN A 264 -20.00 3.68 -12.35
N SER A 265 -19.71 2.82 -11.37
CA SER A 265 -19.20 3.27 -10.07
C SER A 265 -17.78 3.82 -10.21
N ALA A 266 -17.43 4.83 -9.39
CA ALA A 266 -16.08 5.39 -9.39
C ALA A 266 -15.02 4.32 -9.10
N LEU A 267 -15.32 3.39 -8.19
CA LEU A 267 -14.42 2.28 -7.85
C LEU A 267 -14.22 1.33 -9.03
N ALA A 268 -15.28 0.94 -9.75
CA ALA A 268 -15.14 0.10 -10.94
C ALA A 268 -14.36 0.82 -12.05
N GLN A 269 -14.59 2.12 -12.25
CA GLN A 269 -13.85 2.92 -13.22
C GLN A 269 -12.35 2.96 -12.91
N GLY A 270 -11.98 3.10 -11.63
CA GLY A 270 -10.57 3.05 -11.21
C GLY A 270 -9.95 1.66 -11.35
N VAL A 271 -10.61 0.63 -10.80
CA VAL A 271 -10.06 -0.74 -10.75
C VAL A 271 -9.99 -1.38 -12.13
N LEU A 272 -11.09 -1.36 -12.90
CA LEU A 272 -11.14 -2.02 -14.21
C LEU A 272 -10.34 -1.22 -15.25
N GLY A 273 -10.34 0.12 -15.15
CA GLY A 273 -9.49 0.98 -15.97
C GLY A 273 -8.00 0.70 -15.75
N GLY A 274 -7.57 0.69 -14.48
CA GLY A 274 -6.20 0.32 -14.12
C GLY A 274 -5.84 -1.11 -14.55
N ALA A 275 -6.78 -2.05 -14.39
CA ALA A 275 -6.57 -3.43 -14.80
C ALA A 275 -6.39 -3.58 -16.30
N ASN A 276 -7.03 -2.74 -17.13
CA ASN A 276 -6.83 -2.74 -18.57
C ASN A 276 -5.42 -2.23 -18.97
N TYR A 277 -4.88 -1.21 -18.29
CA TYR A 277 -3.49 -0.79 -18.50
C TYR A 277 -2.50 -1.90 -18.14
N LEU A 278 -2.68 -2.54 -16.98
CA LEU A 278 -1.84 -3.67 -16.57
C LEU A 278 -1.97 -4.86 -17.54
N THR A 279 -3.19 -5.15 -18.00
CA THR A 279 -3.45 -6.19 -19.02
C THR A 279 -2.71 -5.88 -20.32
N ALA A 280 -2.76 -4.64 -20.81
CA ALA A 280 -2.07 -4.23 -22.03
C ALA A 280 -0.55 -4.42 -21.91
N SER A 281 0.05 -4.04 -20.77
CA SER A 281 1.48 -4.28 -20.52
C SER A 281 1.83 -5.78 -20.51
N ILE A 282 0.98 -6.61 -19.92
CA ILE A 282 1.17 -8.07 -19.94
C ILE A 282 1.01 -8.64 -21.35
N CYS A 283 0.02 -8.18 -22.13
CA CYS A 283 -0.17 -8.60 -23.52
C CYS A 283 1.05 -8.28 -24.39
N SER A 284 1.63 -7.09 -24.24
CA SER A 284 2.87 -6.75 -24.94
C SER A 284 4.03 -7.65 -24.51
N ALA A 285 4.18 -7.93 -23.21
CA ALA A 285 5.25 -8.79 -22.68
C ALA A 285 5.10 -10.29 -23.04
N THR A 286 3.89 -10.73 -23.39
CA THR A 286 3.56 -12.13 -23.70
C THR A 286 3.36 -12.38 -25.19
N ASN A 287 3.71 -11.41 -26.05
CA ASN A 287 3.45 -11.47 -27.49
C ASN A 287 1.97 -11.73 -27.80
N ASN A 288 1.08 -11.00 -27.14
CA ASN A 288 -0.38 -11.05 -27.29
C ASN A 288 -1.03 -12.39 -26.90
N GLN A 289 -0.56 -13.01 -25.81
CA GLN A 289 -1.14 -14.26 -25.28
C GLN A 289 -1.69 -14.10 -23.84
N PRO A 290 -2.89 -14.65 -23.55
CA PRO A 290 -3.79 -15.36 -24.45
C PRO A 290 -4.54 -14.41 -25.39
N SER A 291 -4.74 -14.85 -26.63
CA SER A 291 -5.47 -14.07 -27.64
C SER A 291 -6.90 -13.70 -27.21
N THR A 292 -7.56 -14.51 -26.39
CA THR A 292 -8.89 -14.23 -25.83
C THR A 292 -8.94 -12.96 -24.97
N VAL A 293 -7.80 -12.58 -24.39
CA VAL A 293 -7.64 -11.37 -23.58
C VAL A 293 -7.02 -10.25 -24.41
N CYS A 294 -5.93 -10.55 -25.12
CA CYS A 294 -5.10 -9.56 -25.79
C CYS A 294 -5.69 -9.04 -27.11
N ASN A 295 -6.58 -9.78 -27.77
CA ASN A 295 -7.24 -9.30 -28.99
C ASN A 295 -8.46 -8.41 -28.73
N ALA A 296 -8.81 -8.13 -27.47
CA ALA A 296 -9.85 -7.16 -27.16
C ALA A 296 -9.43 -5.77 -27.66
N SER A 297 -10.30 -5.08 -28.42
CA SER A 297 -9.95 -3.82 -29.08
C SER A 297 -9.51 -2.71 -28.11
N SER A 298 -10.08 -2.69 -26.91
CA SER A 298 -9.65 -1.77 -25.83
C SER A 298 -8.22 -2.03 -25.39
N ILE A 299 -7.81 -3.30 -25.29
CA ILE A 299 -6.46 -3.71 -24.91
C ILE A 299 -5.45 -3.36 -26.01
N GLN A 300 -5.75 -3.66 -27.27
CA GLN A 300 -4.86 -3.32 -28.39
C GLN A 300 -4.64 -1.79 -28.52
N THR A 301 -5.69 -1.00 -28.26
CA THR A 301 -5.58 0.47 -28.23
C THR A 301 -4.67 0.94 -27.08
N LEU A 302 -4.80 0.31 -25.91
CA LEU A 302 -3.96 0.60 -24.75
C LEU A 302 -2.51 0.18 -24.96
N GLU A 303 -2.23 -0.93 -25.63
CA GLU A 303 -0.86 -1.35 -25.98
C GLU A 303 -0.13 -0.26 -26.78
N GLN A 304 -0.82 0.35 -27.76
CA GLN A 304 -0.26 1.48 -28.51
C GLN A 304 -0.02 2.71 -27.62
N THR A 305 -0.87 2.93 -26.61
CA THR A 305 -0.75 4.05 -25.67
C THR A 305 0.48 3.86 -24.77
N ILE A 306 0.63 2.68 -24.18
CA ILE A 306 1.74 2.40 -23.26
C ILE A 306 3.09 2.35 -23.97
N GLN A 307 3.15 1.91 -25.24
CA GLN A 307 4.39 1.85 -26.01
C GLN A 307 4.96 3.24 -26.35
N LYS A 308 4.08 4.24 -26.51
CA LYS A 308 4.47 5.63 -26.78
C LYS A 308 4.99 6.37 -25.55
N ALA A 309 4.67 5.90 -24.35
CA ALA A 309 5.04 6.52 -23.08
C ALA A 309 6.44 6.11 -22.59
N GLY A 310 7.43 6.21 -23.48
CA GLY A 310 8.84 6.16 -23.06
C GLY A 310 9.17 7.37 -22.18
N VAL A 311 10.25 7.25 -21.40
CA VAL A 311 10.77 8.35 -20.56
C VAL A 311 10.85 9.64 -21.41
N GLN A 312 10.09 10.66 -21.01
CA GLN A 312 10.25 12.01 -21.53
C GLN A 312 11.68 12.48 -21.20
N GLY A 313 12.64 12.22 -22.09
CA GLY A 313 14.04 12.60 -21.86
C GLY A 313 15.11 11.87 -22.65
N GLN A 314 14.82 10.76 -23.33
CA GLN A 314 15.79 10.14 -24.25
C GLN A 314 15.38 10.37 -25.69
N ALA A 315 15.60 11.60 -26.15
CA ALA A 315 15.85 11.82 -27.57
C ALA A 315 17.09 11.00 -27.95
N THR A 316 16.89 9.88 -28.63
CA THR A 316 17.94 9.19 -29.35
C THR A 316 18.42 10.12 -30.45
N ASN A 317 19.49 10.87 -30.20
CA ASN A 317 20.33 11.44 -31.25
C ASN A 317 20.85 10.27 -32.09
N GLY A 318 20.19 9.97 -33.21
CA GLY A 318 20.57 8.83 -34.02
C GLY A 318 19.65 8.59 -35.20
N SER A 319 19.66 9.50 -36.18
CA SER A 319 19.73 9.21 -37.63
C SER A 319 19.09 10.31 -38.46
N ALA A 320 19.90 11.27 -38.89
CA ALA A 320 19.75 11.91 -40.19
C ALA A 320 21.16 12.03 -40.78
N LEU A 321 21.70 10.89 -41.20
CA LEU A 321 22.94 10.82 -41.97
C LEU A 321 22.63 11.24 -43.42
N ALA A 322 23.28 12.32 -43.83
CA ALA A 322 23.83 12.57 -45.15
C ALA A 322 23.01 12.16 -46.39
N MET A 323 22.46 13.15 -47.08
CA MET A 323 22.54 13.24 -48.55
C MET A 323 22.44 14.70 -48.99
N LEU A 324 23.57 15.38 -49.16
CA LEU A 324 23.71 16.53 -50.06
C LEU A 324 25.17 16.60 -50.53
N SER A 325 25.49 15.77 -51.52
CA SER A 325 26.60 16.02 -52.44
C SER A 325 25.97 16.36 -53.78
N THR A 326 26.12 17.61 -54.24
CA THR A 326 26.40 17.96 -55.64
C THR A 326 26.70 19.46 -55.77
N ASN A 327 27.91 19.74 -56.26
CA ASN A 327 28.29 20.80 -57.21
C ASN A 327 28.04 22.28 -56.87
N ALA A 328 29.13 23.03 -56.70
CA ALA A 328 29.52 24.09 -57.64
C ALA A 328 30.82 24.76 -57.19
N ASP A 329 31.93 24.40 -57.83
CA ASP A 329 33.13 25.23 -57.88
C ASP A 329 33.24 25.78 -59.30
N LYS A 330 33.22 27.11 -59.44
CA LYS A 330 33.57 27.80 -60.69
C LYS A 330 34.11 29.19 -60.37
N PRO A 331 35.39 29.50 -60.66
CA PRO A 331 35.93 30.83 -60.52
C PRO A 331 35.55 31.70 -61.72
N ARG A 332 35.23 32.98 -61.46
CA ARG A 332 35.05 33.99 -62.51
C ARG A 332 36.34 34.79 -62.64
N HIS A 333 37.04 34.57 -63.75
CA HIS A 333 37.95 35.54 -64.36
C HIS A 333 37.14 36.51 -65.23
N SER A 334 37.80 37.65 -65.53
CA SER A 334 37.38 38.85 -66.27
C SER A 334 36.80 39.96 -65.41
#